data_AF-A0A554LAL4-F1
#
_entry.id   AF-A0A554LAL4-F1
#
_cell.length_a   1.000
_cell.length_b   1.000
_cell.length_c   1.000
_cell.angle_alpha   90.00
_cell.angle_beta   90.00
_cell.angle_gamma   90.00
#
_symmetry.space_group_name_H-M   'P 1'
#
loop_
_entity.id
_entity.type
_entity.pdbx_description
1 polymer ?
#
loop_
_entity_poly.entity_id
_entity_poly.type
_entity_poly.pdbx_seq_one_letter_code
_entity_poly.pdbx_strand_id
1 'polypeptide(L)'
;MSESKDHREIGRELDLFSFHEVAPGAPFWHPKGMIIYKELEKFIREENEKMGYGEVSTPILVKKELWEKSGHWENFRDNMFHFQIGEETHGLKPMNCPESALIYSNTVRSYKDLPLRLAEPTGKLHRKEVSGSVRFENP
;
A
#
# COMPACT_ATOMS: atom_id res chain seq x y z
N MET A 1 11.82 -31.07 -14.14
CA MET A 1 12.24 -29.78 -13.55
C MET A 1 11.18 -28.79 -13.98
N SER A 2 10.38 -28.24 -13.07
CA SER A 2 9.35 -27.28 -13.49
C SER A 2 10.06 -26.05 -14.03
N GLU A 3 9.87 -25.74 -15.31
CA GLU A 3 10.13 -24.39 -15.82
C GLU A 3 9.30 -23.45 -14.94
N SER A 4 9.99 -22.73 -14.06
CA SER A 4 9.40 -21.68 -13.24
C SER A 4 8.92 -20.61 -14.20
N LYS A 5 7.64 -20.67 -14.59
CA LYS A 5 7.03 -19.66 -15.45
C LYS A 5 7.05 -18.33 -14.72
N ASP A 6 7.77 -17.39 -15.27
CA ASP A 6 7.86 -16.05 -14.72
C ASP A 6 6.50 -15.35 -14.86
N HIS A 7 6.01 -14.75 -13.77
CA HIS A 7 4.77 -13.96 -13.79
C HIS A 7 4.81 -12.81 -14.80
N ARG A 8 6.00 -12.31 -15.17
CA ARG A 8 6.19 -11.26 -16.18
C ARG A 8 5.87 -11.78 -17.57
N GLU A 9 6.31 -13.00 -17.89
CA GLU A 9 6.03 -13.66 -19.16
C GLU A 9 4.53 -13.98 -19.27
N ILE A 10 3.97 -14.61 -18.22
CA ILE A 10 2.54 -14.93 -18.14
C ILE A 10 1.69 -13.66 -18.22
N GLY A 11 2.06 -12.61 -17.48
CA GLY A 11 1.34 -11.34 -17.43
C GLY A 11 1.25 -10.69 -18.81
N ARG A 12 2.32 -10.79 -19.60
CA ARG A 12 2.35 -10.32 -20.99
C ARG A 12 1.54 -11.22 -21.92
N GLU A 13 1.72 -12.54 -21.86
CA GLU A 13 1.00 -13.50 -22.71
C GLU A 13 -0.52 -13.43 -22.52
N LEU A 14 -0.96 -13.22 -21.27
CA LEU A 14 -2.37 -13.17 -20.90
C LEU A 14 -2.97 -11.75 -20.89
N ASP A 15 -2.18 -10.72 -21.20
CA ASP A 15 -2.62 -9.32 -21.23
C ASP A 15 -3.19 -8.86 -19.87
N LEU A 16 -2.44 -9.12 -18.78
CA LEU A 16 -2.85 -8.83 -17.41
C LEU A 16 -2.37 -7.47 -16.91
N PHE A 17 -1.14 -7.09 -17.24
CA PHE A 17 -0.54 -5.81 -16.86
C PHE A 17 0.64 -5.47 -17.78
N SER A 18 1.03 -4.19 -17.79
CA SER A 18 2.24 -3.70 -18.43
C SER A 18 3.10 -2.85 -17.48
N PHE A 19 4.36 -2.64 -17.86
CA PHE A 19 5.26 -1.70 -17.20
C PHE A 19 5.74 -0.66 -18.20
N HIS A 20 5.91 0.58 -17.73
CA HIS A 20 6.34 1.70 -18.55
C HIS A 20 7.36 2.55 -17.78
N GLU A 21 8.33 3.13 -18.49
CA GLU A 21 9.38 3.97 -17.91
C GLU A 21 8.84 5.23 -17.21
N VAL A 22 7.61 5.67 -17.56
CA VAL A 22 6.95 6.80 -16.90
C VAL A 22 6.62 6.53 -15.43
N ALA A 23 6.49 5.26 -15.04
CA ALA A 23 6.26 4.86 -13.65
C ALA A 23 7.07 3.59 -13.32
N PRO A 24 8.39 3.71 -13.12
CA PRO A 24 9.26 2.58 -12.83
C PRO A 24 8.81 1.91 -11.53
N GLY A 25 8.68 0.58 -11.56
CA GLY A 25 8.26 -0.18 -10.37
C GLY A 25 6.75 -0.32 -10.21
N ALA A 26 5.93 0.38 -10.99
CA ALA A 26 4.47 0.37 -10.87
C ALA A 26 3.80 -0.31 -12.08
N PRO A 27 3.01 -1.37 -11.87
CA PRO A 27 2.29 -2.02 -12.96
C PRO A 27 1.06 -1.20 -13.39
N PHE A 28 0.82 -1.17 -14.69
CA PHE A 28 -0.42 -0.70 -15.29
C PHE A 28 -1.33 -1.91 -15.47
N TRP A 29 -2.34 -2.03 -14.63
CA TRP A 29 -3.27 -3.16 -14.66
C TRP A 29 -4.22 -3.06 -15.85
N HIS A 30 -4.28 -4.13 -16.65
CA HIS A 30 -5.18 -4.24 -17.79
C HIS A 30 -6.55 -4.78 -17.34
N PRO A 31 -7.61 -4.71 -18.18
CA PRO A 31 -8.94 -5.19 -17.81
C PRO A 31 -8.97 -6.63 -17.27
N LYS A 32 -8.21 -7.56 -17.88
CA LYS A 32 -8.13 -8.95 -17.43
C LYS A 32 -7.43 -9.09 -16.07
N GLY A 33 -6.32 -8.37 -15.85
CA GLY A 33 -5.63 -8.36 -14.57
C GLY A 33 -6.50 -7.76 -13.46
N MET A 34 -7.29 -6.73 -13.78
CA MET A 34 -8.23 -6.13 -12.84
C MET A 34 -9.36 -7.05 -12.39
N ILE A 35 -9.75 -8.04 -13.20
CA ILE A 35 -10.71 -9.08 -12.76
C ILE A 35 -10.08 -9.87 -11.61
N ILE A 36 -8.85 -10.35 -11.77
CA ILE A 36 -8.13 -11.10 -10.74
C ILE A 36 -7.95 -10.25 -9.48
N TYR A 37 -7.51 -9.00 -9.64
CA TYR A 37 -7.33 -8.07 -8.53
C TYR A 37 -8.62 -7.88 -7.72
N LYS A 38 -9.76 -7.67 -8.40
CA LYS A 38 -11.06 -7.48 -7.74
C LYS A 38 -11.56 -8.73 -7.01
N GLU A 39 -11.34 -9.92 -7.56
CA GLU A 39 -11.70 -11.17 -6.86
C GLU A 39 -10.86 -11.37 -5.60
N LEU A 40 -9.56 -11.04 -5.64
CA LEU A 40 -8.70 -11.07 -4.44
C LEU A 40 -9.12 -10.01 -3.42
N GLU A 41 -9.48 -8.81 -3.87
CA GLU A 41 -9.98 -7.74 -3.02
C GLU A 41 -11.29 -8.15 -2.31
N LYS A 42 -12.22 -8.75 -3.07
CA LYS A 42 -13.46 -9.29 -2.52
C LYS A 42 -13.18 -10.37 -1.48
N PHE A 43 -12.32 -11.33 -1.80
CA PHE A 43 -11.93 -12.40 -0.89
C PHE A 43 -11.39 -11.86 0.44
N ILE A 44 -10.42 -10.93 0.40
CA ILE A 44 -9.83 -10.42 1.65
C ILE A 44 -10.82 -9.59 2.47
N ARG A 45 -11.75 -8.87 1.82
CA ARG A 45 -12.83 -8.14 2.51
C ARG A 45 -13.78 -9.11 3.23
N GLU A 46 -14.19 -10.18 2.55
CA GLU A 46 -15.06 -11.21 3.13
C GLU A 46 -14.38 -11.92 4.33
N GLU A 47 -13.09 -12.23 4.22
CA GLU A 47 -12.35 -12.84 5.33
C GLU A 47 -12.16 -11.88 6.51
N ASN A 48 -11.84 -10.61 6.24
CA ASN A 48 -11.73 -9.57 7.27
C ASN A 48 -13.06 -9.39 8.02
N GLU A 49 -14.19 -9.37 7.31
CA GLU A 49 -15.52 -9.26 7.91
C GLU A 49 -15.82 -10.45 8.83
N LYS A 50 -15.57 -11.68 8.38
CA LYS A 50 -15.73 -12.90 9.20
C LYS A 50 -14.86 -12.88 10.47
N MET A 51 -13.68 -12.25 10.40
CA MET A 51 -12.76 -12.10 11.54
C MET A 51 -13.07 -10.88 12.42
N GLY A 52 -14.12 -10.11 12.10
CA GLY A 52 -14.56 -8.95 12.86
C GLY A 52 -13.63 -7.73 12.72
N TYR A 53 -12.99 -7.56 11.57
CA TYR A 53 -12.26 -6.33 11.25
C TYR A 53 -13.22 -5.25 10.77
N GLY A 54 -13.10 -4.06 11.34
CA GLY A 54 -13.73 -2.85 10.80
C GLY A 54 -12.89 -2.31 9.66
N GLU A 55 -13.49 -2.21 8.47
CA GLU A 55 -12.80 -1.60 7.34
C GLU A 55 -12.69 -0.08 7.50
N VAL A 56 -11.50 0.45 7.20
CA VAL A 56 -11.18 1.88 7.24
C VAL A 56 -10.41 2.29 5.98
N SER A 57 -10.39 3.59 5.70
CA SER A 57 -9.57 4.18 4.64
C SER A 57 -8.87 5.41 5.16
N THR A 58 -7.56 5.54 4.88
CA THR A 58 -6.74 6.65 5.37
C THR A 58 -6.09 7.40 4.21
N PRO A 59 -5.82 8.71 4.34
CA PRO A 59 -5.22 9.51 3.28
C PRO A 59 -3.87 8.95 2.81
N ILE A 60 -3.56 9.11 1.52
CA ILE A 60 -2.26 8.68 0.96
C ILE A 60 -1.16 9.71 1.27
N LEU A 61 -1.52 10.98 1.36
CA LEU A 61 -0.61 12.09 1.62
C LEU A 61 -0.87 12.63 3.03
N VAL A 62 0.15 12.65 3.88
CA VAL A 62 0.05 13.13 5.26
C VAL A 62 1.25 13.98 5.62
N LYS A 63 1.09 14.82 6.64
CA LYS A 63 2.14 15.73 7.08
C LYS A 63 3.28 14.98 7.78
N LYS A 64 4.48 15.54 7.70
CA LYS A 64 5.72 15.01 8.28
C LYS A 64 5.60 14.71 9.79
N GLU A 65 4.87 15.54 10.52
CA GLU A 65 4.72 15.46 11.98
C GLU A 65 4.14 14.11 12.43
N LEU A 66 3.28 13.49 11.60
CA LEU A 66 2.75 12.15 11.90
C LEU A 66 3.86 11.08 11.85
N TRP A 67 4.76 11.19 10.88
CA TRP A 67 5.89 10.27 10.71
C TRP A 67 6.95 10.47 11.80
N GLU A 68 7.17 11.71 12.23
CA GLU A 68 8.06 12.02 13.36
C GLU A 68 7.50 11.48 14.66
N LYS A 69 6.21 11.75 14.94
CA LYS A 69 5.54 11.25 16.14
C LYS A 69 5.52 9.72 16.23
N SER A 70 5.42 9.04 15.09
CA SER A 70 5.44 7.58 15.04
C SER A 70 6.85 6.97 14.99
N GLY A 71 7.91 7.78 14.91
CA GLY A 71 9.31 7.33 14.80
C GLY A 71 9.71 6.81 13.42
N HIS A 72 8.80 6.85 12.44
CA HIS A 72 9.10 6.38 11.08
C HIS A 72 9.93 7.38 10.29
N TRP A 73 9.86 8.67 10.62
CA TRP A 73 10.61 9.68 9.89
C TRP A 73 12.12 9.41 9.91
N GLU A 74 12.70 9.12 11.07
CA GLU A 74 14.15 8.89 11.18
C GLU A 74 14.60 7.62 10.45
N ASN A 75 13.75 6.59 10.43
CA ASN A 75 14.09 5.28 9.88
C ASN A 75 13.76 5.10 8.39
N PHE A 76 12.71 5.78 7.90
CA PHE A 76 12.14 5.53 6.58
C PHE A 76 12.21 6.74 5.64
N ARG A 77 12.60 7.94 6.10
CA ARG A 77 12.65 9.16 5.27
C ARG A 77 13.32 8.95 3.90
N ASP A 78 14.42 8.22 3.87
CA ASP A 78 15.21 8.04 2.64
C ASP A 78 14.52 7.08 1.65
N ASN A 79 13.64 6.21 2.16
CA ASN A 79 12.80 5.28 1.42
C ASN A 79 11.37 5.79 1.23
N MET A 80 11.09 7.05 1.55
CA MET A 80 9.78 7.69 1.41
C MET A 80 9.80 8.72 0.29
N PHE A 81 8.66 8.87 -0.38
CA PHE A 81 8.41 10.04 -1.20
C PHE A 81 7.91 11.16 -0.32
N HIS A 82 8.64 12.27 -0.24
CA HIS A 82 8.23 13.45 0.49
C HIS A 82 8.52 14.72 -0.33
N PHE A 83 7.68 15.73 -0.15
CA PHE A 83 7.77 16.98 -0.88
C PHE A 83 7.25 18.15 -0.03
N GLN A 84 7.71 19.35 -0.37
CA GLN A 84 7.37 20.57 0.34
C GLN A 84 6.15 21.22 -0.32
N ILE A 85 5.16 21.60 0.51
CA ILE A 85 3.94 22.30 0.12
C ILE A 85 3.87 23.58 0.97
N GLY A 86 4.24 24.71 0.37
CA GLY A 86 4.44 25.96 1.11
C GLY A 86 5.54 25.81 2.15
N GLU A 87 5.23 26.01 3.42
CA GLU A 87 6.18 25.87 4.54
C GLU A 87 6.17 24.45 5.14
N GLU A 88 5.24 23.58 4.75
CA GLU A 88 5.05 22.27 5.35
C GLU A 88 5.64 21.15 4.50
N THR A 89 6.17 20.10 5.14
CA THR A 89 6.61 18.87 4.45
C THR A 89 5.52 17.81 4.54
N HIS A 90 5.19 17.22 3.40
CA HIS A 90 4.25 16.11 3.31
C HIS A 90 4.93 14.88 2.71
N GLY A 91 4.42 13.69 3.04
CA GLY A 91 4.92 12.43 2.52
C GLY A 91 3.81 11.50 2.06
N LEU A 92 4.06 10.75 0.99
CA LEU A 92 3.23 9.62 0.62
C LEU A 92 3.44 8.50 1.65
N LYS A 93 2.36 7.90 2.12
CA LYS A 93 2.42 6.87 3.16
C LYS A 93 3.18 5.61 2.69
N PRO A 94 4.21 5.16 3.43
CA PRO A 94 4.92 3.90 3.15
C PRO A 94 4.29 2.70 3.87
N MET A 95 3.34 2.96 4.77
CA MET A 95 2.55 2.02 5.57
C MET A 95 1.28 2.70 6.12
N ASN A 96 0.31 1.93 6.60
CA ASN A 96 -0.97 2.46 7.12
C ASN A 96 -1.01 2.60 8.65
N CYS A 97 0.04 2.16 9.36
CA CYS A 97 0.00 1.99 10.81
C CYS A 97 -0.18 3.32 11.56
N PRO A 98 0.55 4.41 11.23
CA PRO A 98 0.39 5.69 11.93
C PRO A 98 -1.01 6.28 11.80
N GLU A 99 -1.62 6.19 10.63
CA GLU A 99 -2.98 6.65 10.36
C GLU A 99 -4.02 5.77 11.08
N SER A 100 -3.81 4.45 11.11
CA SER A 100 -4.68 3.53 11.86
C SER A 100 -4.63 3.84 13.37
N ALA A 101 -3.46 4.22 13.89
CA ALA A 101 -3.32 4.67 15.27
C ALA A 101 -4.06 5.99 15.53
N LEU A 102 -4.14 6.90 14.55
CA LEU A 102 -4.97 8.10 14.66
C LEU A 102 -6.46 7.76 14.76
N ILE A 103 -6.96 6.84 13.92
CA ILE A 103 -8.34 6.34 14.00
C ILE A 103 -8.62 5.74 15.39
N TYR A 104 -7.68 4.94 15.92
CA TYR A 104 -7.78 4.45 17.27
C TYR A 104 -7.82 5.61 18.29
N SER A 105 -6.97 6.62 18.16
CA SER A 105 -6.92 7.73 19.14
C SER A 105 -8.16 8.63 19.16
N ASN A 106 -8.99 8.60 18.12
CA ASN A 106 -10.13 9.52 17.97
C ASN A 106 -11.29 9.26 18.96
N THR A 107 -11.26 8.18 19.73
CA THR A 107 -12.35 7.82 20.65
C THR A 107 -11.78 7.22 21.92
N VAL A 108 -12.28 7.67 23.08
CA VAL A 108 -11.98 7.05 24.37
C VAL A 108 -12.67 5.70 24.43
N ARG A 109 -11.92 4.63 24.71
CA ARG A 109 -12.41 3.25 24.76
C ARG A 109 -12.24 2.63 26.14
N SER A 110 -13.16 1.76 26.49
CA SER A 110 -13.08 0.85 27.62
C SER A 110 -12.27 -0.40 27.25
N TYR A 111 -11.72 -1.09 28.25
CA TYR A 111 -11.11 -2.41 28.06
C TYR A 111 -12.09 -3.43 27.44
N LYS A 112 -13.40 -3.22 27.62
CA LYS A 112 -14.47 -4.04 27.05
C LYS A 112 -14.64 -3.88 25.54
N ASP A 113 -14.18 -2.76 24.98
CA ASP A 113 -14.26 -2.50 23.54
C ASP A 113 -13.15 -3.23 22.77
N LEU A 114 -12.27 -3.95 23.48
CA LEU A 114 -11.20 -4.76 22.91
C LEU A 114 -11.61 -6.23 22.84
N PRO A 115 -11.19 -6.98 21.79
CA PRO A 115 -10.23 -6.58 20.76
C PRO A 115 -10.84 -5.74 19.62
N LEU A 116 -10.26 -4.56 19.36
CA LEU A 116 -10.53 -3.78 18.15
C LEU A 116 -9.62 -4.25 17.01
N ARG A 117 -10.18 -4.42 15.82
CA ARG A 117 -9.43 -4.77 14.61
C ARG A 117 -9.82 -3.82 13.48
N LEU A 118 -8.82 -3.21 12.86
CA LEU A 118 -9.00 -2.31 11.72
C LEU A 118 -8.28 -2.88 10.50
N ALA A 119 -8.91 -2.82 9.34
CA ALA A 119 -8.32 -3.24 8.07
C ALA A 119 -8.45 -2.14 7.02
N GLU A 120 -7.39 -1.90 6.26
CA GLU A 120 -7.42 -1.07 5.05
C GLU A 120 -6.95 -1.93 3.87
N PRO A 121 -7.82 -2.82 3.34
CA PRO A 121 -7.43 -3.87 2.38
C PRO A 121 -6.93 -3.30 1.04
N THR A 122 -7.37 -2.10 0.66
CA THR A 122 -6.96 -1.40 -0.55
C THR A 122 -6.07 -0.18 -0.27
N GLY A 123 -5.35 -0.19 0.85
CA GLY A 123 -4.45 0.91 1.22
C GLY A 123 -3.31 1.05 0.23
N LYS A 124 -3.27 2.16 -0.51
CA LYS A 124 -2.20 2.45 -1.46
C LYS A 124 -0.98 3.00 -0.73
N LEU A 125 0.13 2.27 -0.81
CA LEU A 125 1.40 2.61 -0.19
C LEU A 125 2.45 2.88 -1.24
N HIS A 126 3.33 3.83 -0.97
CA HIS A 126 4.43 4.18 -1.88
C HIS A 126 5.75 4.12 -1.12
N ARG A 127 6.73 3.43 -1.71
CA ARG A 127 8.10 3.34 -1.18
C ARG A 127 9.07 3.68 -2.29
N LYS A 128 10.07 4.48 -1.93
CA LYS A 128 11.21 4.79 -2.78
C LYS A 128 12.22 3.66 -2.64
N GLU A 129 11.99 2.59 -3.40
CA GLU A 129 12.90 1.46 -3.47
C GLU A 129 14.18 1.84 -4.21
N VAL A 130 15.30 1.17 -3.89
CA VAL A 130 16.58 1.41 -4.56
C VAL A 130 16.47 1.07 -6.05
N SER A 131 16.93 1.97 -6.90
CA SER A 131 16.96 1.77 -8.36
C SER A 131 17.76 0.51 -8.70
N GLY A 132 17.09 -0.48 -9.32
CA GLY A 132 17.69 -1.78 -9.65
C GLY A 132 17.18 -2.96 -8.81
N SER A 133 16.47 -2.72 -7.71
CA SER A 133 15.73 -3.75 -6.97
C SER A 133 14.48 -4.21 -7.73
N VAL A 134 13.96 -3.34 -8.60
CA VAL A 134 12.78 -3.58 -9.43
C VAL A 134 13.18 -3.46 -10.90
N ARG A 135 13.74 -4.54 -11.47
CA ARG A 135 14.10 -4.58 -12.90
C ARG A 135 12.94 -5.13 -13.71
N PHE A 136 12.27 -4.22 -14.42
CA PHE A 136 11.33 -4.57 -15.49
C PHE A 136 11.99 -4.18 -16.81
N GLU A 137 12.94 -5.01 -17.27
CA GLU A 137 13.46 -4.89 -18.63
C GLU A 137 12.38 -5.44 -19.57
N ASN A 138 11.88 -4.61 -20.49
CA ASN A 138 11.22 -5.12 -21.68
C ASN A 138 12.32 -5.73 -22.56
N PRO A 139 12.23 -7.03 -22.93
CA PRO A 139 13.11 -7.56 -23.95
C PRO A 139 12.87 -6.87 -25.30
#